data_AF-A0A8C1LMH5-F1
#
_entry.id   AF-A0A8C1LMH5-F1
#
_cell.length_a   1.000
_cell.length_b   1.000
_cell.length_c   1.000
_cell.angle_alpha   90.00
_cell.angle_beta   90.00
_cell.angle_gamma   90.00
#
_symmetry.space_group_name_H-M   'P 1'
#
loop_
_entity.id
_entity.type
_entity.pdbx_description
1 polymer ?
#
loop_
_entity_poly.entity_id
_entity_poly.type
_entity_poly.pdbx_seq_one_letter_code
_entity_poly.pdbx_strand_id
1 'polypeptide(L)'
;MVCLCIFILDVTVKTYLIGWEEFRMNKWLIGYTVVIAASVVDWMLSISMMCSESLRVRRLIRPFFLLQNSSLMKKTLKCVKRTLPEIASVILLLGLHICLFTMIGMLIFAKSDVRSDHILITSFLSILIWLIILILPALNIDIFIYVFSFLLGTYLLMNLMTAIIYNQFRGYLLMSVQTSIIRRRLGIRAAFEVLCCPVPVLSMAVNMFLQVMDRVHMKSYWREAIIKAAQQFPDGFINGEAFQRLFNELDKDFMKEHPPKPVYSSPVLQHIQIIYSHFYITVLGNVVALANVICICTVLVLDSEKSGLEKNNFYMEILNCIFILYYLIEMLLKIVAFGWRGYLSYRNNIFDGFLTVLLLAIQIAIFITYRIPYEKVDPVPGHVMALWEMVRLVNMLIVFRFLRIIPEIKLMAVVASTLVDLVKNLRAFAGILLVVYYMFAVLGIWLFQGAITPPSNTSLIFNANVENKTDGPFSMDCGTFEQLEYWPNNFDDFASSLVLLYNIMVVNNWHVFTDAYTRYTTEWSLVYFVAWWLTSSVMWVNLFVALILENFTYKWDRSNALSVEDVERIAYQSTVQLIFREHVQEPTEEELLAQLQQHPHLHLSW
;
A
#
# COMPACT_ATOMS: atom_id res chain seq x y z
N MET A 1 -3.23 -24.12 15.72
CA MET A 1 -4.41 -24.47 16.53
C MET A 1 -4.96 -23.29 17.28
N VAL A 2 -4.14 -22.60 18.08
CA VAL A 2 -4.57 -21.41 18.82
C VAL A 2 -5.40 -20.44 17.97
N CYS A 3 -4.92 -20.04 16.79
CA CYS A 3 -5.69 -19.14 15.91
C CYS A 3 -7.00 -19.75 15.38
N LEU A 4 -7.05 -21.07 15.12
CA LEU A 4 -8.29 -21.73 14.68
C LEU A 4 -9.32 -21.76 15.79
N CYS A 5 -8.92 -21.99 17.05
CA CYS A 5 -9.82 -21.92 18.19
C CYS A 5 -10.41 -20.51 18.34
N ILE A 6 -9.58 -19.47 18.16
CA ILE A 6 -10.05 -18.07 18.17
C ILE A 6 -11.06 -17.82 17.04
N PHE A 7 -10.82 -18.32 15.83
CA PHE A 7 -11.76 -18.18 14.72
C PHE A 7 -13.06 -18.96 14.91
N ILE A 8 -13.01 -20.15 15.52
CA ILE A 8 -14.20 -20.90 15.91
C ILE A 8 -15.01 -20.08 16.91
N LEU A 9 -14.36 -19.54 17.95
CA LEU A 9 -15.02 -18.68 18.94
C LEU A 9 -15.65 -17.45 18.28
N ASP A 10 -14.94 -16.76 17.38
CA ASP A 10 -15.46 -15.63 16.62
C ASP A 10 -16.70 -15.99 15.78
N VAL A 11 -16.71 -17.14 15.10
CA VAL A 11 -17.92 -17.61 14.37
C VAL A 11 -19.07 -17.87 15.34
N THR A 12 -18.82 -18.60 16.43
CA THR A 12 -19.88 -18.96 17.38
C THR A 12 -20.54 -17.73 17.99
N VAL A 13 -19.76 -16.71 18.36
CA VAL A 13 -20.27 -15.44 18.87
C VAL A 13 -21.09 -14.71 17.81
N LYS A 14 -20.63 -14.67 16.55
CA LYS A 14 -21.37 -14.05 15.43
C LYS A 14 -22.67 -14.76 15.13
N THR A 15 -22.70 -16.09 15.16
CA THR A 15 -23.92 -16.88 14.97
C THR A 15 -24.92 -16.60 16.08
N TYR A 16 -24.45 -16.45 17.33
CA TYR A 16 -25.31 -16.12 18.47
C TYR A 16 -25.90 -14.70 18.37
N LEU A 17 -25.09 -13.69 18.01
CA LEU A 17 -25.52 -12.29 17.96
C LEU A 17 -26.43 -11.94 16.77
N ILE A 18 -26.19 -12.52 15.60
CA ILE A 18 -26.91 -12.16 14.37
C ILE A 18 -28.24 -12.92 14.25
N GLY A 19 -28.35 -14.08 14.91
CA GLY A 19 -29.47 -15.01 14.74
C GLY A 19 -29.27 -15.96 13.55
N TRP A 20 -29.88 -17.14 13.65
CA TRP A 20 -29.61 -18.25 12.72
C TRP A 20 -30.14 -18.02 11.30
N GLU A 21 -31.27 -17.33 11.16
CA GLU A 21 -31.89 -17.06 9.85
C GLU A 21 -31.04 -16.09 9.02
N GLU A 22 -30.63 -14.97 9.62
CA GLU A 22 -29.74 -13.98 9.00
C GLU A 22 -28.34 -14.55 8.75
N PHE A 23 -27.85 -15.43 9.62
CA PHE A 23 -26.59 -16.13 9.41
C PHE A 23 -26.60 -16.96 8.12
N ARG A 24 -27.71 -17.67 7.83
CA ARG A 24 -27.87 -18.47 6.60
C ARG A 24 -28.02 -17.62 5.34
N MET A 25 -28.47 -16.38 5.45
CA MET A 25 -28.55 -15.48 4.28
C MET A 25 -27.18 -14.90 3.91
N ASN A 26 -26.26 -14.81 4.87
CA ASN A 26 -24.95 -14.21 4.64
C ASN A 26 -23.90 -15.21 4.09
N LYS A 27 -23.71 -15.19 2.75
CA LYS A 27 -22.73 -16.02 2.03
C LYS A 27 -21.30 -15.96 2.60
N TRP A 28 -20.89 -14.83 3.17
CA TRP A 28 -19.55 -14.69 3.77
C TRP A 28 -19.40 -15.48 5.07
N LEU A 29 -20.45 -15.58 5.89
CA LEU A 29 -20.44 -16.35 7.14
C LEU A 29 -20.49 -17.86 6.86
N ILE A 30 -21.25 -18.26 5.84
CA ILE A 30 -21.24 -19.64 5.34
C ILE A 30 -19.85 -20.02 4.85
N GLY A 31 -19.25 -19.20 3.98
CA GLY A 31 -17.89 -19.42 3.48
C GLY A 31 -16.86 -19.51 4.60
N TYR A 32 -16.98 -18.66 5.63
CA TYR A 32 -16.09 -18.69 6.79
C TYR A 32 -16.20 -19.99 7.59
N THR A 33 -17.41 -20.52 7.77
CA THR A 33 -17.64 -21.80 8.44
C THR A 33 -17.05 -22.96 7.65
N VAL A 34 -17.25 -22.99 6.33
CA VAL A 34 -16.68 -24.01 5.42
C VAL A 34 -15.14 -23.97 5.45
N VAL A 35 -14.55 -22.78 5.42
CA VAL A 35 -13.10 -22.57 5.48
C VAL A 35 -12.50 -23.06 6.80
N ILE A 36 -13.15 -22.77 7.92
CA ILE A 36 -12.70 -23.29 9.23
C ILE A 36 -12.80 -24.81 9.27
N ALA A 37 -13.92 -25.38 8.83
CA ALA A 37 -14.10 -26.84 8.79
C ALA A 37 -13.01 -27.52 7.94
N ALA A 38 -12.76 -27.05 6.72
CA ALA A 38 -11.70 -27.56 5.86
C ALA A 38 -10.31 -27.41 6.51
N SER A 39 -10.05 -26.31 7.21
CA SER A 39 -8.77 -26.07 7.90
C SER A 39 -8.56 -26.96 9.13
N VAL A 40 -9.64 -27.40 9.78
CA VAL A 40 -9.61 -28.35 10.89
C VAL A 40 -9.38 -29.77 10.36
N VAL A 41 -10.07 -30.16 9.28
CA VAL A 41 -9.88 -31.47 8.64
C VAL A 41 -8.44 -31.65 8.17
N ASP A 42 -7.90 -30.69 7.41
CA ASP A 42 -6.50 -30.72 6.92
C ASP A 42 -5.50 -30.76 8.09
N TRP A 43 -5.79 -30.08 9.19
CA TRP A 43 -4.94 -30.15 10.39
C TRP A 43 -4.97 -31.51 11.08
N MET A 44 -6.15 -32.14 11.18
CA MET A 44 -6.29 -33.49 11.73
C MET A 44 -5.53 -34.51 10.88
N LEU A 45 -5.60 -34.39 9.54
CA LEU A 45 -4.86 -35.22 8.60
C LEU A 45 -3.34 -35.06 8.77
N SER A 46 -2.84 -33.83 8.79
CA SER A 46 -1.41 -33.57 9.00
C SER A 46 -0.87 -34.14 10.32
N ILE A 47 -1.67 -34.14 11.39
CA ILE A 47 -1.29 -34.77 12.66
C ILE A 47 -1.31 -36.29 12.56
N SER A 48 -2.37 -36.83 11.95
CA SER A 48 -2.49 -38.29 11.75
C SER A 48 -1.32 -38.85 10.95
N MET A 49 -0.76 -38.06 10.02
CA MET A 49 0.38 -38.44 9.18
C MET A 49 1.74 -38.00 9.75
N MET A 50 1.83 -37.57 11.02
CA MET A 50 3.09 -37.12 11.64
C MET A 50 3.86 -36.07 10.80
N CYS A 51 3.13 -35.14 10.18
CA CYS A 51 3.67 -34.09 9.31
C CYS A 51 4.38 -34.54 8.02
N SER A 52 4.20 -35.77 7.54
CA SER A 52 4.80 -36.24 6.29
C SER A 52 4.07 -35.76 5.02
N GLU A 53 2.97 -35.01 5.15
CA GLU A 53 2.25 -34.44 4.01
C GLU A 53 3.05 -33.34 3.30
N SER A 54 3.30 -33.56 2.01
CA SER A 54 3.91 -32.56 1.10
C SER A 54 2.95 -31.41 0.81
N LEU A 55 1.66 -31.70 0.65
CA LEU A 55 0.63 -30.72 0.29
C LEU A 55 -0.22 -30.37 1.52
N ARG A 56 -0.19 -29.09 1.92
CA ARG A 56 -0.97 -28.57 3.06
C ARG A 56 -2.02 -27.58 2.58
N VAL A 57 -3.21 -28.07 2.21
CA VAL A 57 -4.26 -27.28 1.57
C VAL A 57 -4.69 -26.09 2.43
N ARG A 58 -4.65 -26.22 3.77
CA ARG A 58 -4.95 -25.13 4.71
C ARG A 58 -4.15 -23.85 4.44
N ARG A 59 -2.94 -23.94 3.88
CA ARG A 59 -2.11 -22.75 3.62
C ARG A 59 -2.80 -21.83 2.62
N LEU A 60 -3.37 -22.38 1.55
CA LEU A 60 -4.06 -21.65 0.48
C LEU A 60 -5.32 -20.94 0.98
N ILE A 61 -5.98 -21.50 2.00
CA ILE A 61 -7.26 -20.98 2.51
C ILE A 61 -7.06 -19.80 3.50
N ARG A 62 -5.88 -19.66 4.13
CA ARG A 62 -5.60 -18.64 5.15
C ARG A 62 -5.94 -17.19 4.77
N PRO A 63 -5.67 -16.71 3.54
CA PRO A 63 -6.00 -15.33 3.15
C PRO A 63 -7.49 -15.01 3.26
N PHE A 64 -8.37 -16.03 3.22
CA PHE A 64 -9.80 -15.85 3.42
C PHE A 64 -10.12 -15.24 4.80
N PHE A 65 -9.35 -15.56 5.84
CA PHE A 65 -9.55 -14.98 7.18
C PHE A 65 -9.33 -13.45 7.19
N LEU A 66 -8.35 -12.96 6.41
CA LEU A 66 -8.10 -11.53 6.26
C LEU A 66 -9.24 -10.85 5.49
N LEU A 67 -9.68 -11.46 4.39
CA LEU A 67 -10.82 -10.99 3.59
C LEU A 67 -12.11 -10.94 4.41
N GLN A 68 -12.34 -11.93 5.28
CA GLN A 68 -13.54 -12.04 6.07
C GLN A 68 -13.66 -10.95 7.14
N ASN A 69 -12.55 -10.53 7.74
CA ASN A 69 -12.55 -9.52 8.79
C ASN A 69 -12.67 -8.09 8.25
N SER A 70 -12.13 -7.83 7.05
CA SER A 70 -12.10 -6.48 6.48
C SER A 70 -13.33 -6.19 5.61
N SER A 71 -14.23 -5.34 6.11
CA SER A 71 -15.40 -4.87 5.35
C SER A 71 -15.01 -4.08 4.10
N LEU A 72 -13.91 -3.33 4.16
CA LEU A 72 -13.40 -2.53 3.04
C LEU A 72 -12.85 -3.43 1.93
N MET A 73 -12.14 -4.51 2.29
CA MET A 73 -11.64 -5.50 1.31
C MET A 73 -12.78 -6.26 0.61
N LYS A 74 -13.88 -6.56 1.31
CA LYS A 74 -15.06 -7.17 0.69
C LYS A 74 -15.69 -6.26 -0.36
N LYS A 75 -15.76 -4.96 -0.09
CA LYS A 75 -16.27 -3.97 -1.04
C LYS A 75 -15.36 -3.88 -2.26
N THR A 76 -14.05 -3.76 -2.07
CA THR A 76 -13.08 -3.68 -3.17
C THR A 76 -13.01 -4.98 -3.98
N LEU A 77 -13.14 -6.16 -3.37
CA LEU A 77 -13.25 -7.42 -4.12
C LEU A 77 -14.55 -7.50 -4.94
N LYS A 78 -15.67 -7.03 -4.39
CA LYS A 78 -16.94 -6.92 -5.13
C LYS A 78 -16.82 -5.96 -6.32
N CYS A 79 -16.03 -4.89 -6.17
CA CYS A 79 -15.67 -3.98 -7.26
C CYS A 79 -14.93 -4.73 -8.36
N VAL A 80 -13.78 -5.34 -8.04
CA VAL A 80 -12.94 -6.06 -9.00
C VAL A 80 -13.74 -7.15 -9.72
N LYS A 81 -14.61 -7.88 -8.99
CA LYS A 81 -15.49 -8.88 -9.60
C LYS A 81 -16.46 -8.28 -10.63
N ARG A 82 -16.98 -7.08 -10.38
CA ARG A 82 -17.92 -6.40 -11.29
C ARG A 82 -17.22 -5.85 -12.52
N THR A 83 -15.95 -5.45 -12.41
CA THR A 83 -15.16 -4.94 -13.55
C THR A 83 -14.58 -6.05 -14.42
N LEU A 84 -14.43 -7.26 -13.88
CA LEU A 84 -13.83 -8.41 -14.56
C LEU A 84 -14.45 -8.77 -15.94
N PRO A 85 -15.78 -8.71 -16.17
CA PRO A 85 -16.38 -9.07 -17.47
C PRO A 85 -15.93 -8.14 -18.60
N GLU A 86 -15.82 -6.85 -18.33
CA GLU A 86 -15.37 -5.86 -19.32
C GLU A 86 -13.85 -5.96 -19.55
N ILE A 87 -13.09 -6.21 -18.48
CA ILE A 87 -11.66 -6.50 -18.61
C ILE A 87 -11.46 -7.76 -19.47
N ALA A 88 -12.31 -8.78 -19.32
CA ALA A 88 -12.23 -10.00 -20.10
C ALA A 88 -12.48 -9.78 -21.60
N SER A 89 -13.36 -8.85 -22.01
CA SER A 89 -13.57 -8.56 -23.44
C SER A 89 -12.34 -7.90 -24.07
N VAL A 90 -11.63 -7.04 -23.32
CA VAL A 90 -10.37 -6.42 -23.77
C VAL A 90 -9.22 -7.43 -23.81
N ILE A 91 -9.14 -8.31 -22.81
CA ILE A 91 -8.16 -9.41 -22.80
C ILE A 91 -8.41 -10.35 -23.98
N LEU A 92 -9.68 -10.63 -24.30
CA LEU A 92 -10.04 -11.42 -25.47
C LEU A 92 -9.61 -10.73 -26.77
N LEU A 93 -9.86 -9.42 -26.89
CA LEU A 93 -9.40 -8.63 -28.04
C LEU A 93 -7.87 -8.64 -28.17
N LEU A 94 -7.15 -8.50 -27.05
CA LEU A 94 -5.70 -8.61 -27.00
C LEU A 94 -5.23 -10.00 -27.42
N GLY A 95 -5.89 -11.06 -26.92
CA GLY A 95 -5.61 -12.44 -27.30
C GLY A 95 -5.81 -12.67 -28.80
N LEU A 96 -6.90 -12.16 -29.38
CA LEU A 96 -7.17 -12.23 -30.82
C LEU A 96 -6.12 -11.46 -31.64
N HIS A 97 -5.76 -10.25 -31.20
CA HIS A 97 -4.71 -9.46 -31.82
C HIS A 97 -3.40 -10.25 -31.84
N ILE A 98 -2.98 -10.78 -30.70
CA ILE A 98 -1.75 -11.56 -30.60
C ILE A 98 -1.82 -12.81 -31.50
N CYS A 99 -2.92 -13.58 -31.46
CA CYS A 99 -3.08 -14.76 -32.31
C CYS A 99 -2.96 -14.44 -33.80
N LEU A 100 -3.59 -13.35 -34.25
CA LEU A 100 -3.53 -12.89 -35.64
C LEU A 100 -2.10 -12.54 -36.06
N PHE A 101 -1.38 -11.77 -35.25
CA PHE A 101 0.00 -11.39 -35.56
C PHE A 101 0.98 -12.56 -35.44
N THR A 102 0.76 -13.52 -34.54
CA THR A 102 1.54 -14.75 -34.50
C THR A 102 1.32 -15.58 -35.77
N MET A 103 0.08 -15.71 -36.27
CA MET A 103 -0.16 -16.40 -37.55
C MET A 103 0.50 -15.69 -38.73
N ILE A 104 0.39 -14.36 -38.81
CA ILE A 104 1.07 -13.56 -39.83
C ILE A 104 2.60 -13.73 -39.74
N GLY A 105 3.16 -13.68 -38.52
CA GLY A 105 4.58 -13.89 -38.28
C GLY A 105 5.05 -15.26 -38.74
N MET A 106 4.33 -16.34 -38.38
CA MET A 106 4.68 -17.68 -38.86
C MET A 106 4.64 -17.75 -40.39
N LEU A 107 3.65 -17.15 -41.07
CA LEU A 107 3.58 -17.17 -42.53
C LEU A 107 4.72 -16.40 -43.22
N ILE A 108 5.20 -15.31 -42.60
CA ILE A 108 6.30 -14.50 -43.14
C ILE A 108 7.67 -15.17 -42.88
N PHE A 109 7.86 -15.73 -41.69
CA PHE A 109 9.17 -16.21 -41.22
C PHE A 109 9.38 -17.73 -41.32
N ALA A 110 8.38 -18.53 -41.69
CA ALA A 110 8.50 -20.00 -41.80
C ALA A 110 9.52 -20.50 -42.86
N LYS A 111 10.18 -19.62 -43.61
CA LYS A 111 11.04 -20.00 -44.74
C LYS A 111 12.54 -20.13 -44.45
N SER A 112 12.97 -20.08 -43.19
CA SER A 112 14.36 -20.38 -42.81
C SER A 112 14.47 -21.78 -42.20
N ASP A 113 15.23 -22.66 -42.86
CA ASP A 113 15.52 -24.07 -42.53
C ASP A 113 15.61 -24.40 -41.02
N VAL A 114 14.54 -24.94 -40.41
CA VAL A 114 14.66 -25.83 -39.23
C VAL A 114 13.53 -26.86 -39.24
N ARG A 115 13.92 -28.14 -39.27
CA ARG A 115 13.05 -29.32 -39.39
C ARG A 115 12.80 -29.92 -38.00
N SER A 116 11.60 -29.81 -37.44
CA SER A 116 10.95 -30.83 -36.59
C SER A 116 9.53 -30.41 -36.17
N ASP A 117 8.57 -31.34 -36.20
CA ASP A 117 7.13 -31.09 -36.00
C ASP A 117 6.73 -30.74 -34.56
N HIS A 118 7.64 -30.87 -33.58
CA HIS A 118 7.42 -30.39 -32.21
C HIS A 118 7.61 -28.86 -32.07
N ILE A 119 8.11 -28.21 -33.12
CA ILE A 119 8.44 -26.78 -33.11
C ILE A 119 7.19 -25.88 -33.15
N LEU A 120 6.02 -26.32 -33.65
CA LEU A 120 4.88 -25.42 -33.86
C LEU A 120 4.32 -24.81 -32.56
N ILE A 121 4.21 -25.59 -31.48
CA ILE A 121 3.68 -25.13 -30.18
C ILE A 121 4.74 -24.30 -29.45
N THR A 122 5.98 -24.77 -29.40
CA THR A 122 7.12 -24.03 -28.85
C THR A 122 7.37 -22.74 -29.63
N SER A 123 7.19 -22.71 -30.95
CA SER A 123 7.27 -21.50 -31.77
C SER A 123 6.09 -20.59 -31.52
N PHE A 124 4.87 -21.09 -31.38
CA PHE A 124 3.71 -20.24 -31.07
C PHE A 124 3.88 -19.55 -29.71
N LEU A 125 4.27 -20.28 -28.68
CA LEU A 125 4.43 -19.73 -27.34
C LEU A 125 5.72 -18.90 -27.18
N SER A 126 6.79 -19.28 -27.88
CA SER A 126 8.00 -18.46 -27.94
C SER A 126 7.74 -17.18 -28.72
N ILE A 127 7.10 -17.23 -29.91
CA ILE A 127 6.73 -16.04 -30.69
C ILE A 127 5.76 -15.16 -29.89
N LEU A 128 4.83 -15.74 -29.13
CA LEU A 128 3.95 -15.04 -28.19
C LEU A 128 4.75 -14.25 -27.14
N ILE A 129 5.77 -14.87 -26.55
CA ILE A 129 6.68 -14.25 -25.57
C ILE A 129 7.55 -13.17 -26.25
N TRP A 130 8.14 -13.45 -27.40
CA TRP A 130 8.92 -12.49 -28.21
C TRP A 130 8.07 -11.28 -28.67
N LEU A 131 6.78 -11.48 -28.97
CA LEU A 131 5.84 -10.40 -29.32
C LEU A 131 5.48 -9.53 -28.10
N ILE A 132 5.48 -10.11 -26.89
CA ILE A 132 5.21 -9.39 -25.63
C ILE A 132 6.46 -8.63 -25.11
N ILE A 133 7.69 -9.10 -25.40
CA ILE A 133 8.91 -8.70 -24.68
C ILE A 133 9.79 -7.63 -25.33
N LEU A 134 9.53 -7.22 -26.57
CA LEU A 134 10.31 -6.22 -27.35
C LEU A 134 11.42 -6.86 -28.23
N ILE A 135 11.26 -6.60 -29.53
CA ILE A 135 12.27 -6.29 -30.57
C ILE A 135 13.71 -6.69 -30.21
N LEU A 136 14.17 -7.82 -30.77
CA LEU A 136 15.52 -7.82 -31.37
C LEU A 136 15.31 -7.53 -32.86
N PRO A 137 16.02 -6.55 -33.46
CA PRO A 137 15.96 -6.36 -34.89
C PRO A 137 16.62 -7.59 -35.52
N ALA A 138 15.81 -8.58 -35.88
CA ALA A 138 16.22 -9.54 -36.88
C ALA A 138 16.51 -8.71 -38.13
N LEU A 139 17.80 -8.57 -38.42
CA LEU A 139 18.29 -7.78 -39.53
C LEU A 139 17.56 -8.18 -40.81
N ASN A 140 17.10 -7.14 -41.51
CA ASN A 140 16.67 -7.14 -42.90
C ASN A 140 15.51 -8.09 -43.22
N ILE A 141 14.28 -7.57 -43.15
CA ILE A 141 13.53 -7.14 -44.36
C ILE A 141 12.15 -6.54 -44.01
N ASP A 142 11.50 -6.84 -42.86
CA ASP A 142 10.14 -6.32 -42.58
C ASP A 142 9.94 -5.72 -41.17
N ILE A 143 10.59 -4.59 -40.89
CA ILE A 143 10.46 -3.80 -39.65
C ILE A 143 9.01 -3.28 -39.44
N PHE A 144 8.28 -3.02 -40.53
CA PHE A 144 6.99 -2.35 -40.47
C PHE A 144 5.91 -3.15 -39.74
N ILE A 145 5.82 -4.46 -39.95
CA ILE A 145 4.79 -5.31 -39.32
C ILE A 145 5.04 -5.44 -37.83
N TYR A 146 6.31 -5.59 -37.41
CA TYR A 146 6.69 -5.62 -36.00
C TYR A 146 6.43 -4.28 -35.31
N VAL A 147 6.83 -3.16 -35.95
CA VAL A 147 6.58 -1.82 -35.42
C VAL A 147 5.08 -1.54 -35.33
N PHE A 148 4.29 -1.95 -36.33
CA PHE A 148 2.84 -1.78 -36.32
C PHE A 148 2.15 -2.63 -35.25
N SER A 149 2.50 -3.91 -35.12
CA SER A 149 1.99 -4.78 -34.05
C SER A 149 2.37 -4.25 -32.67
N PHE A 150 3.58 -3.72 -32.50
CA PHE A 150 4.04 -3.13 -31.25
C PHE A 150 3.26 -1.85 -30.92
N LEU A 151 3.10 -0.93 -31.87
CA LEU A 151 2.32 0.29 -31.68
C LEU A 151 0.86 -0.01 -31.34
N LEU A 152 0.25 -0.95 -32.07
CA LEU A 152 -1.14 -1.33 -31.87
C LEU A 152 -1.33 -2.08 -30.53
N GLY A 153 -0.47 -3.05 -30.23
CA GLY A 153 -0.55 -3.86 -29.02
C GLY A 153 -0.23 -3.06 -27.74
N THR A 154 0.92 -2.40 -27.69
CA THR A 154 1.40 -1.74 -26.48
C THR A 154 0.80 -0.35 -26.27
N TYR A 155 0.71 0.49 -27.30
CA TYR A 155 0.21 1.85 -27.12
C TYR A 155 -1.30 1.97 -27.25
N LEU A 156 -1.95 1.22 -28.14
CA LEU A 156 -3.41 1.29 -28.26
C LEU A 156 -4.09 0.37 -27.25
N LEU A 157 -3.83 -0.94 -27.30
CA LEU A 157 -4.61 -1.92 -26.51
C LEU A 157 -4.31 -1.84 -25.01
N MET A 158 -3.05 -1.71 -24.58
CA MET A 158 -2.76 -1.60 -23.13
C MET A 158 -3.26 -0.29 -22.53
N ASN A 159 -3.10 0.85 -23.22
CA ASN A 159 -3.64 2.12 -22.72
C ASN A 159 -5.18 2.15 -22.76
N LEU A 160 -5.82 1.55 -23.76
CA LEU A 160 -7.27 1.36 -23.80
C LEU A 160 -7.72 0.50 -22.61
N MET A 161 -6.98 -0.55 -22.29
CA MET A 161 -7.26 -1.38 -21.12
C MET A 161 -7.18 -0.58 -19.82
N THR A 162 -6.14 0.24 -19.65
CA THR A 162 -6.01 1.15 -18.50
C THR A 162 -7.19 2.12 -18.43
N ALA A 163 -7.64 2.67 -19.57
CA ALA A 163 -8.77 3.58 -19.62
C ALA A 163 -10.11 2.90 -19.25
N ILE A 164 -10.34 1.66 -19.71
CA ILE A 164 -11.53 0.87 -19.36
C ILE A 164 -11.53 0.53 -17.87
N ILE A 165 -10.39 0.06 -17.34
CA ILE A 165 -10.23 -0.22 -15.90
C ILE A 165 -10.52 1.05 -15.09
N TYR A 166 -9.96 2.20 -15.50
CA TYR A 166 -10.19 3.48 -14.85
C TYR A 166 -11.67 3.88 -14.83
N ASN A 167 -12.34 3.86 -15.99
CA ASN A 167 -13.74 4.28 -16.11
C ASN A 167 -14.68 3.40 -15.27
N GLN A 168 -14.48 2.08 -15.31
CA GLN A 168 -15.30 1.16 -14.53
C GLN A 168 -15.08 1.28 -13.03
N PHE A 169 -13.82 1.46 -12.65
CA PHE A 169 -13.45 1.63 -11.26
C PHE A 169 -13.99 2.95 -10.69
N ARG A 170 -13.91 4.05 -11.45
CA ARG A 170 -14.47 5.36 -11.07
C ARG A 170 -15.99 5.29 -10.89
N GLY A 171 -16.71 4.69 -11.85
CA GLY A 171 -18.16 4.50 -11.74
C GLY A 171 -18.57 3.70 -10.50
N TYR A 172 -17.78 2.68 -10.13
CA TYR A 172 -18.02 1.93 -8.90
C TYR A 172 -17.74 2.74 -7.64
N LEU A 173 -16.64 3.47 -7.56
CA LEU A 173 -16.31 4.27 -6.37
C LEU A 173 -17.45 5.24 -6.05
N LEU A 174 -18.01 5.89 -7.08
CA LEU A 174 -19.18 6.75 -6.96
C LEU A 174 -20.39 5.98 -6.38
N MET A 175 -20.73 4.83 -6.94
CA MET A 175 -21.84 3.98 -6.45
C MET A 175 -21.62 3.48 -5.01
N SER A 176 -20.37 3.17 -4.64
CA SER A 176 -20.00 2.74 -3.28
C SER A 176 -20.14 3.88 -2.27
N VAL A 177 -19.74 5.10 -2.63
CA VAL A 177 -19.94 6.30 -1.82
C VAL A 177 -21.43 6.60 -1.67
N GLN A 178 -22.20 6.56 -2.77
CA GLN A 178 -23.65 6.75 -2.75
C GLN A 178 -24.34 5.73 -1.83
N THR A 179 -24.01 4.45 -1.95
CA THR A 179 -24.56 3.40 -1.06
C THR A 179 -24.23 3.68 0.41
N SER A 180 -23.04 4.21 0.70
CA SER A 180 -22.64 4.54 2.07
C SER A 180 -23.41 5.73 2.62
N ILE A 181 -23.70 6.75 1.79
CA ILE A 181 -24.50 7.92 2.17
C ILE A 181 -25.96 7.49 2.39
N ILE A 182 -26.53 6.68 1.49
CA ILE A 182 -27.89 6.13 1.62
C ILE A 182 -28.04 5.39 2.95
N ARG A 183 -27.10 4.49 3.29
CA ARG A 183 -27.14 3.77 4.58
C ARG A 183 -27.09 4.69 5.79
N ARG A 184 -26.26 5.75 5.72
CA ARG A 184 -26.16 6.74 6.78
C ARG A 184 -27.48 7.50 6.93
N ARG A 185 -28.04 7.99 5.83
CA ARG A 185 -29.32 8.73 5.80
C ARG A 185 -30.49 7.86 6.29
N LEU A 186 -30.55 6.61 5.84
CA LEU A 186 -31.56 5.63 6.27
C LEU A 186 -31.48 5.34 7.77
N GLY A 187 -30.27 5.14 8.31
CA GLY A 187 -30.07 4.93 9.75
C GLY A 187 -30.44 6.15 10.60
N ILE A 188 -30.12 7.36 10.13
CA ILE A 188 -30.54 8.61 10.77
C ILE A 188 -32.08 8.71 10.73
N ARG A 189 -32.71 8.42 9.59
CA ARG A 189 -34.17 8.46 9.49
C ARG A 189 -34.85 7.44 10.40
N ALA A 190 -34.35 6.20 10.44
CA ALA A 190 -34.88 5.17 11.33
C ALA A 190 -34.76 5.57 12.81
N ALA A 191 -33.64 6.19 13.19
CA ALA A 191 -33.49 6.72 14.55
C ALA A 191 -34.52 7.82 14.86
N PHE A 192 -34.82 8.70 13.91
CA PHE A 192 -35.85 9.73 14.07
C PHE A 192 -37.24 9.13 14.29
N GLU A 193 -37.66 8.18 13.45
CA GLU A 193 -38.97 7.53 13.57
C GLU A 193 -39.14 6.83 14.94
N VAL A 194 -38.11 6.11 15.40
CA VAL A 194 -38.13 5.45 16.72
C VAL A 194 -38.20 6.45 17.88
N LEU A 195 -37.54 7.60 17.75
CA LEU A 195 -37.56 8.66 18.78
C LEU A 195 -38.87 9.45 18.78
N CYS A 196 -39.60 9.48 17.66
CA CYS A 196 -40.91 10.11 17.51
C CYS A 196 -42.09 9.21 17.87
N CYS A 197 -41.93 7.88 17.93
CA CYS A 197 -42.98 6.91 18.31
C CYS A 197 -43.83 7.26 19.55
N PRO A 198 -43.35 7.94 20.61
CA PRO A 198 -44.22 8.28 21.73
C PRO A 198 -45.16 9.48 21.50
N VAL A 199 -45.11 10.17 20.35
CA VAL A 199 -45.88 11.42 20.11
C VAL A 199 -46.60 11.38 18.75
N PRO A 200 -47.90 11.70 18.66
CA PRO A 200 -48.65 11.74 17.39
C PRO A 200 -48.22 12.87 16.45
N VAL A 201 -47.36 13.78 16.91
CA VAL A 201 -46.75 14.85 16.12
C VAL A 201 -45.35 14.39 15.75
N LEU A 202 -45.01 14.48 14.45
CA LEU A 202 -43.71 14.09 13.88
C LEU A 202 -42.58 15.06 14.28
N SER A 203 -42.45 15.36 15.57
CA SER A 203 -41.49 16.29 16.14
C SER A 203 -40.89 15.72 17.43
N MET A 204 -39.58 15.91 17.60
CA MET A 204 -38.82 15.38 18.73
C MET A 204 -38.36 16.52 19.63
N ALA A 205 -38.53 16.38 20.95
CA ALA A 205 -38.02 17.34 21.92
C ALA A 205 -36.48 17.36 21.98
N VAL A 206 -35.87 18.54 21.98
CA VAL A 206 -34.40 18.73 22.04
C VAL A 206 -33.79 18.03 23.26
N ASN A 207 -34.48 18.01 24.40
CA ASN A 207 -33.98 17.35 25.62
C ASN A 207 -33.79 15.83 25.45
N MET A 208 -34.70 15.16 24.73
CA MET A 208 -34.54 13.72 24.44
C MET A 208 -33.34 13.49 23.51
N PHE A 209 -33.18 14.35 22.50
CA PHE A 209 -32.03 14.29 21.61
C PHE A 209 -30.70 14.45 22.37
N LEU A 210 -30.61 15.42 23.29
CA LEU A 210 -29.40 15.64 24.10
C LEU A 210 -29.05 14.42 24.97
N GLN A 211 -30.04 13.77 25.57
CA GLN A 211 -29.82 12.55 26.36
C GLN A 211 -29.30 11.38 25.52
N VAL A 212 -29.81 11.24 24.28
CA VAL A 212 -29.31 10.23 23.34
C VAL A 212 -27.86 10.55 22.95
N MET A 213 -27.58 11.80 22.58
CA MET A 213 -26.25 12.22 22.14
C MET A 213 -25.17 12.06 23.22
N ASP A 214 -25.52 12.16 24.51
CA ASP A 214 -24.58 11.91 25.61
C ASP A 214 -24.14 10.44 25.69
N ARG A 215 -25.06 9.51 25.36
CA ARG A 215 -24.77 8.06 25.33
C ARG A 215 -24.11 7.58 24.04
N VAL A 216 -24.15 8.38 22.97
CA VAL A 216 -23.56 7.99 21.68
C VAL A 216 -22.03 8.04 21.75
N HIS A 217 -21.40 6.91 21.47
CA HIS A 217 -19.95 6.82 21.31
C HIS A 217 -19.52 7.42 19.96
N MET A 218 -19.15 8.69 19.98
CA MET A 218 -18.55 9.38 18.85
C MET A 218 -17.40 10.28 19.31
N LYS A 219 -16.58 10.75 18.36
CA LYS A 219 -15.48 11.67 18.70
C LYS A 219 -16.06 12.96 19.30
N SER A 220 -15.44 13.46 20.38
CA SER A 220 -15.97 14.56 21.19
C SER A 220 -16.31 15.82 20.40
N TYR A 221 -15.46 16.19 19.43
CA TYR A 221 -15.66 17.38 18.62
C TYR A 221 -16.95 17.35 17.79
N TRP A 222 -17.26 16.21 17.15
CA TRP A 222 -18.50 16.07 16.39
C TRP A 222 -19.71 16.11 17.31
N ARG A 223 -19.60 15.47 18.47
CA ARG A 223 -20.68 15.44 19.46
C ARG A 223 -21.02 16.85 19.94
N GLU A 224 -19.99 17.63 20.29
CA GLU A 224 -20.15 19.01 20.75
C GLU A 224 -20.72 19.92 19.66
N ALA A 225 -20.28 19.76 18.40
CA ALA A 225 -20.82 20.53 17.28
C ALA A 225 -22.32 20.26 17.05
N ILE A 226 -22.72 18.98 17.08
CA ILE A 226 -24.13 18.57 16.92
C ILE A 226 -24.98 19.05 18.11
N ILE A 227 -24.46 18.94 19.34
CA ILE A 227 -25.13 19.44 20.55
C ILE A 227 -25.36 20.95 20.47
N LYS A 228 -24.32 21.72 20.08
CA LYS A 228 -24.43 23.17 19.89
C LYS A 228 -25.46 23.54 18.83
N ALA A 229 -25.47 22.83 17.69
CA ALA A 229 -26.44 23.04 16.63
C ALA A 229 -27.88 22.70 17.08
N ALA A 230 -28.05 21.65 17.90
CA ALA A 230 -29.37 21.28 18.44
C ALA A 230 -29.90 22.28 19.49
N GLN A 231 -29.01 22.89 20.28
CA GLN A 231 -29.38 23.92 21.27
C GLN A 231 -29.81 25.25 20.65
N GLN A 232 -29.48 25.50 19.38
CA GLN A 232 -29.84 26.73 18.67
C GLN A 232 -31.29 26.74 18.14
N PHE A 233 -32.04 25.63 18.27
CA PHE A 233 -33.43 25.57 17.80
C PHE A 233 -34.37 26.32 18.76
N PRO A 234 -35.05 27.39 18.30
CA PRO A 234 -35.85 28.27 19.16
C PRO A 234 -37.12 27.60 19.72
N ASP A 235 -37.69 26.64 18.98
CA ASP A 235 -38.98 26.03 19.31
C ASP A 235 -38.88 24.83 20.26
N GLY A 236 -37.67 24.40 20.64
CA GLY A 236 -37.45 23.23 21.51
C GLY A 236 -37.85 21.88 20.89
N PHE A 237 -38.33 21.88 19.64
CA PHE A 237 -38.70 20.71 18.85
C PHE A 237 -37.90 20.64 17.55
N ILE A 238 -37.60 19.41 17.11
CA ILE A 238 -36.82 19.10 15.91
C ILE A 238 -37.70 18.29 14.95
N ASN A 239 -37.92 18.82 13.74
CA ASN A 239 -38.61 18.14 12.63
C ASN A 239 -37.67 17.15 11.92
N GLY A 240 -38.21 16.22 11.13
CA GLY A 240 -37.42 15.19 10.44
C GLY A 240 -36.33 15.75 9.52
N GLU A 241 -36.62 16.79 8.74
CA GLU A 241 -35.63 17.44 7.88
C GLU A 241 -34.56 18.19 8.70
N ALA A 242 -34.97 18.88 9.77
CA ALA A 242 -34.06 19.56 10.69
C ALA A 242 -33.13 18.55 11.41
N PHE A 243 -33.66 17.38 11.76
CA PHE A 243 -32.89 16.28 12.34
C PHE A 243 -31.83 15.77 11.36
N GLN A 244 -32.15 15.59 10.09
CA GLN A 244 -31.16 15.20 9.08
C GLN A 244 -30.09 16.28 8.87
N ARG A 245 -30.47 17.56 8.90
CA ARG A 245 -29.54 18.69 8.78
C ARG A 245 -28.53 18.76 9.94
N LEU A 246 -28.92 18.40 11.16
CA LEU A 246 -28.00 18.31 12.31
C LEU A 246 -26.82 17.36 12.03
N PHE A 247 -27.07 16.24 11.37
CA PHE A 247 -26.02 15.28 11.02
C PHE A 247 -25.20 15.68 9.79
N ASN A 248 -25.55 16.76 9.07
CA ASN A 248 -24.68 17.34 8.07
C ASN A 248 -23.44 18.00 8.71
N GLU A 249 -23.47 18.31 10.01
CA GLU A 249 -22.27 18.74 10.73
C GLU A 249 -21.13 17.73 10.63
N LEU A 250 -21.44 16.43 10.56
CA LEU A 250 -20.44 15.36 10.37
C LEU A 250 -19.63 15.47 9.07
N ASP A 251 -20.10 16.27 8.13
CA ASP A 251 -19.47 16.46 6.83
C ASP A 251 -18.60 17.72 6.76
N LYS A 252 -18.62 18.59 7.78
CA LYS A 252 -17.84 19.84 7.77
C LYS A 252 -16.37 19.59 8.08
N ASP A 253 -15.47 20.27 7.37
CA ASP A 253 -14.03 20.13 7.61
C ASP A 253 -13.66 20.61 9.03
N PHE A 254 -12.98 19.74 9.79
CA PHE A 254 -12.55 20.05 11.16
C PHE A 254 -11.17 20.71 11.16
N MET A 255 -11.08 21.92 11.71
CA MET A 255 -9.81 22.54 12.04
C MET A 255 -9.42 22.19 13.48
N LYS A 256 -8.26 21.54 13.64
CA LYS A 256 -7.71 21.24 14.96
C LYS A 256 -7.06 22.50 15.52
N GLU A 257 -7.67 23.11 16.53
CA GLU A 257 -7.02 24.20 17.25
C GLU A 257 -5.82 23.68 18.06
N HIS A 258 -4.70 24.39 17.96
CA HIS A 258 -3.51 24.10 18.75
C HIS A 258 -3.70 24.60 20.19
N PRO A 259 -3.19 23.88 21.20
CA PRO A 259 -3.29 24.33 22.57
C PRO A 259 -2.56 25.68 22.75
N PRO A 260 -3.04 26.53 23.68
CA PRO A 260 -2.41 27.81 23.94
C PRO A 260 -0.97 27.63 24.42
N LYS A 261 -0.10 28.58 24.06
CA LYS A 261 1.30 28.58 24.49
C LYS A 261 1.40 28.73 26.02
N PRO A 262 2.37 28.08 26.68
CA PRO A 262 2.55 28.21 28.13
C PRO A 262 2.92 29.66 28.51
N VAL A 263 2.42 30.12 29.66
CA VAL A 263 2.76 31.45 30.21
C VAL A 263 3.84 31.27 31.28
N TYR A 264 5.00 31.87 31.06
CA TYR A 264 6.12 31.82 32.01
C TYR A 264 6.18 33.07 32.87
N SER A 265 6.54 32.92 34.15
CA SER A 265 6.76 34.02 35.08
C SER A 265 8.14 34.66 34.94
N SER A 266 9.16 33.92 34.49
CA SER A 266 10.53 34.44 34.33
C SER A 266 10.71 35.20 33.01
N PRO A 267 11.44 36.33 32.99
CA PRO A 267 11.64 37.12 31.77
C PRO A 267 12.51 36.39 30.72
N VAL A 268 13.42 35.52 31.15
CA VAL A 268 14.30 34.75 30.25
C VAL A 268 13.51 33.75 29.41
N LEU A 269 12.61 32.98 30.03
CA LEU A 269 11.76 32.01 29.31
C LEU A 269 10.78 32.72 28.35
N GLN A 270 10.29 33.90 28.70
CA GLN A 270 9.46 34.71 27.79
C GLN A 270 10.25 35.18 26.56
N HIS A 271 11.51 35.62 26.74
CA HIS A 271 12.37 35.97 25.61
C HIS A 271 12.64 34.76 24.70
N ILE A 272 12.97 33.61 25.29
CA ILE A 272 13.18 32.36 24.53
C ILE A 272 11.92 31.98 23.76
N GLN A 273 10.75 32.10 24.38
CA GLN A 273 9.46 31.80 23.75
C GLN A 273 9.18 32.70 22.55
N ILE A 274 9.46 34.01 22.65
CA ILE A 274 9.28 34.94 21.53
C ILE A 274 10.21 34.55 20.37
N ILE A 275 11.50 34.35 20.66
CA ILE A 275 12.51 34.00 19.66
C ILE A 275 12.16 32.69 18.95
N TYR A 276 11.91 31.61 19.70
CA TYR A 276 11.66 30.28 19.15
C TYR A 276 10.27 30.12 18.52
N SER A 277 9.38 31.08 18.73
CA SER A 277 8.10 31.14 18.01
C SER A 277 8.19 31.90 16.67
N HIS A 278 9.32 32.55 16.38
CA HIS A 278 9.50 33.32 15.17
C HIS A 278 9.85 32.44 13.96
N PHE A 279 9.30 32.78 12.80
CA PHE A 279 9.53 32.06 11.53
C PHE A 279 11.02 31.88 11.16
N TYR A 280 11.88 32.85 11.49
CA TYR A 280 13.31 32.80 11.19
C TYR A 280 14.04 31.62 11.86
N ILE A 281 13.60 31.18 13.03
CA ILE A 281 14.21 30.02 13.71
C ILE A 281 13.94 28.73 12.93
N THR A 282 12.74 28.60 12.36
CA THR A 282 12.42 27.47 11.48
C THR A 282 13.31 27.47 10.25
N VAL A 283 13.46 28.63 9.59
CA VAL A 283 14.33 28.81 8.43
C VAL A 283 15.80 28.48 8.77
N LEU A 284 16.30 28.95 9.92
CA LEU A 284 17.65 28.65 10.39
C LEU A 284 17.86 27.14 10.55
N GLY A 285 16.92 26.44 11.19
CA GLY A 285 16.98 24.98 11.35
C GLY A 285 17.04 24.25 10.00
N ASN A 286 16.34 24.76 8.98
CA ASN A 286 16.36 24.18 7.65
C ASN A 286 17.67 24.45 6.90
N VAL A 287 18.25 25.65 7.06
CA VAL A 287 19.59 25.96 6.53
C VAL A 287 20.64 25.04 7.16
N VAL A 288 20.57 24.81 8.47
CA VAL A 288 21.48 23.87 9.17
C VAL A 288 21.27 22.44 8.69
N ALA A 289 20.03 21.99 8.51
CA ALA A 289 19.73 20.67 7.96
C ALA A 289 20.28 20.50 6.53
N LEU A 290 20.13 21.51 5.67
CA LEU A 290 20.68 21.51 4.33
C LEU A 290 22.21 21.48 4.34
N ALA A 291 22.85 22.28 5.19
CA ALA A 291 24.30 22.29 5.35
C ALA A 291 24.83 20.92 5.82
N ASN A 292 24.13 20.26 6.74
CA ASN A 292 24.47 18.92 7.20
C ASN A 292 24.40 17.90 6.06
N VAL A 293 23.31 17.90 5.27
CA VAL A 293 23.18 17.01 4.10
C VAL A 293 24.29 17.26 3.09
N ILE A 294 24.62 18.51 2.79
CA ILE A 294 25.72 18.86 1.88
C ILE A 294 27.05 18.33 2.44
N CYS A 295 27.31 18.51 3.74
CA CYS A 295 28.52 18.03 4.39
C CYS A 295 28.65 16.50 4.33
N ILE A 296 27.56 15.76 4.55
CA ILE A 296 27.57 14.30 4.43
C ILE A 296 27.75 13.88 2.98
N CYS A 297 27.09 14.54 2.02
CA CYS A 297 27.26 14.25 0.60
C CYS A 297 28.71 14.44 0.15
N THR A 298 29.36 15.53 0.55
CA THR A 298 30.77 15.77 0.18
C THR A 298 31.68 14.71 0.79
N VAL A 299 31.48 14.33 2.06
CA VAL A 299 32.31 13.28 2.67
C VAL A 299 32.04 11.91 2.07
N LEU A 300 30.78 11.56 1.76
CA LEU A 300 30.46 10.30 1.08
C LEU A 300 31.11 10.20 -0.30
N VAL A 301 31.17 11.30 -1.06
CA VAL A 301 31.87 11.35 -2.35
C VAL A 301 33.38 11.18 -2.14
N LEU A 302 33.99 11.91 -1.20
CA LEU A 302 35.41 11.81 -0.89
C LEU A 302 35.82 10.42 -0.36
N ASP A 303 34.93 9.74 0.36
CA ASP A 303 35.15 8.38 0.88
C ASP A 303 34.83 7.29 -0.16
N SER A 304 34.14 7.62 -1.25
CA SER A 304 33.88 6.67 -2.35
C SER A 304 35.13 6.36 -3.17
N GLU A 305 36.06 7.32 -3.25
CA GLU A 305 37.32 7.19 -4.00
C GLU A 305 38.43 6.49 -3.18
N LYS A 306 38.26 6.36 -1.86
CA LYS A 306 39.25 5.78 -0.94
C LYS A 306 39.03 4.29 -0.71
N SER A 307 40.13 3.53 -0.66
CA SER A 307 40.11 2.12 -0.26
C SER A 307 39.66 1.96 1.20
N GLY A 308 38.95 0.87 1.53
CA GLY A 308 38.31 0.68 2.86
C GLY A 308 39.24 0.77 4.08
N LEU A 309 40.55 0.63 3.88
CA LEU A 309 41.59 0.71 4.92
C LEU A 309 42.03 2.15 5.23
N GLU A 310 41.79 3.11 4.34
CA GLU A 310 42.17 4.53 4.49
C GLU A 310 41.00 5.44 4.96
N LYS A 311 39.84 4.84 5.26
CA LYS A 311 38.65 5.58 5.70
C LYS A 311 38.78 6.04 7.15
N ASN A 312 39.11 7.31 7.33
CA ASN A 312 39.14 7.97 8.64
C ASN A 312 37.72 8.41 9.05
N ASN A 313 36.98 7.51 9.71
CA ASN A 313 35.62 7.78 10.20
C ASN A 313 35.54 8.79 11.36
N PHE A 314 36.69 9.18 11.94
CA PHE A 314 36.77 10.05 13.12
C PHE A 314 36.13 11.43 12.90
N TYR A 315 36.42 12.08 11.76
CA TYR A 315 35.86 13.40 11.46
C TYR A 315 34.35 13.36 11.25
N MET A 316 33.85 12.28 10.61
CA MET A 316 32.42 12.08 10.39
C MET A 316 31.65 11.91 11.69
N GLU A 317 32.22 11.17 12.64
CA GLU A 317 31.56 10.96 13.93
C GLU A 317 31.51 12.24 14.78
N ILE A 318 32.57 13.05 14.74
CA ILE A 318 32.57 14.36 15.40
C ILE A 318 31.51 15.27 14.78
N LEU A 319 31.46 15.38 13.46
CA LEU A 319 30.47 16.20 12.77
C LEU A 319 29.03 15.72 13.08
N ASN A 320 28.78 14.42 13.01
CA ASN A 320 27.50 13.83 13.36
C ASN A 320 27.11 14.15 14.82
N CYS A 321 28.06 14.04 15.75
CA CYS A 321 27.84 14.39 17.15
C CYS A 321 27.43 15.87 17.33
N ILE A 322 28.14 16.80 16.67
CA ILE A 322 27.85 18.24 16.72
C ILE A 322 26.44 18.52 16.19
N PHE A 323 26.08 17.95 15.03
CA PHE A 323 24.75 18.16 14.45
C PHE A 323 23.64 17.55 15.31
N ILE A 324 23.83 16.33 15.83
CA ILE A 324 22.84 15.68 16.72
C ILE A 324 22.63 16.51 17.99
N LEU A 325 23.70 17.07 18.57
CA LEU A 325 23.62 17.95 19.72
C LEU A 325 22.84 19.24 19.39
N TYR A 326 23.12 19.85 18.23
CA TYR A 326 22.35 21.01 17.76
C TYR A 326 20.85 20.70 17.67
N TYR A 327 20.48 19.56 17.08
CA TYR A 327 19.07 19.19 16.93
C TYR A 327 18.40 18.85 18.27
N LEU A 328 19.14 18.27 19.22
CA LEU A 328 18.65 18.06 20.58
C LEU A 328 18.32 19.40 21.25
N ILE A 329 19.22 20.38 21.12
CA ILE A 329 19.03 21.73 21.68
C ILE A 329 17.83 22.41 21.01
N GLU A 330 17.72 22.35 19.68
CA GLU A 330 16.57 22.89 18.93
C GLU A 330 15.24 22.28 19.42
N MET A 331 15.20 20.96 19.60
CA MET A 331 14.02 20.25 20.10
C MET A 331 13.66 20.69 21.52
N LEU A 332 14.63 20.75 22.43
CA LEU A 332 14.40 21.17 23.82
C LEU A 332 13.86 22.61 23.88
N LEU A 333 14.43 23.52 23.09
CA LEU A 333 14.00 24.92 23.06
C LEU A 333 12.60 25.09 22.45
N LYS A 334 12.23 24.30 21.43
CA LYS A 334 10.85 24.24 20.91
C LYS A 334 9.86 23.68 21.93
N ILE A 335 10.22 22.65 22.70
CA ILE A 335 9.38 22.11 23.76
C ILE A 335 9.14 23.16 24.86
N VAL A 336 10.15 23.95 25.20
CA VAL A 336 10.01 25.09 26.13
C VAL A 336 9.12 26.19 25.52
N ALA A 337 9.29 26.55 24.24
CA ALA A 337 8.50 27.63 23.65
C ALA A 337 7.00 27.30 23.48
N PHE A 338 6.68 26.09 23.02
CA PHE A 338 5.30 25.67 22.72
C PHE A 338 4.65 24.85 23.84
N GLY A 339 5.42 24.39 24.83
CA GLY A 339 5.00 23.39 25.79
C GLY A 339 4.89 21.99 25.17
N TRP A 340 4.92 20.95 26.03
CA TRP A 340 4.85 19.55 25.59
C TRP A 340 3.62 19.25 24.71
N ARG A 341 2.44 19.72 25.11
CA ARG A 341 1.19 19.52 24.36
C ARG A 341 1.15 20.31 23.05
N GLY A 342 1.74 21.51 23.02
CA GLY A 342 1.85 22.32 21.81
C GLY A 342 2.79 21.69 20.79
N TYR A 343 3.96 21.24 21.24
CA TYR A 343 4.95 20.57 20.38
C TYR A 343 4.36 19.33 19.70
N LEU A 344 3.70 18.45 20.47
CA LEU A 344 3.04 17.24 19.95
C LEU A 344 1.82 17.52 19.07
N SER A 345 1.33 18.76 19.01
CA SER A 345 0.21 19.07 18.12
C SER A 345 0.64 19.28 16.68
N TYR A 346 1.90 19.64 16.42
CA TYR A 346 2.45 19.89 15.08
C TYR A 346 3.09 18.62 14.50
N ARG A 347 2.62 18.16 13.33
CA ARG A 347 3.11 16.92 12.70
C ARG A 347 4.57 17.00 12.27
N ASN A 348 5.01 18.15 11.77
CA ASN A 348 6.40 18.38 11.38
C ASN A 348 7.35 18.25 12.60
N ASN A 349 6.94 18.83 13.73
CA ASN A 349 7.70 18.73 14.99
C ASN A 349 7.72 17.29 15.54
N ILE A 350 6.62 16.53 15.44
CA ILE A 350 6.61 15.11 15.85
C ILE A 350 7.62 14.30 15.02
N PHE A 351 7.67 14.51 13.70
CA PHE A 351 8.60 13.81 12.82
C PHE A 351 10.06 14.16 13.12
N ASP A 352 10.38 15.45 13.26
CA ASP A 352 11.73 15.92 13.60
C ASP A 352 12.15 15.44 15.00
N GLY A 353 11.24 15.50 15.97
CA GLY A 353 11.43 14.99 17.34
C GLY A 353 11.65 13.47 17.40
N PHE A 354 10.98 12.71 16.54
CA PHE A 354 11.22 11.27 16.42
C PHE A 354 12.60 10.99 15.83
N LEU A 355 12.99 11.70 14.76
CA LEU A 355 14.30 11.55 14.13
C LEU A 355 15.45 11.99 15.06
N THR A 356 15.31 13.08 15.83
CA THR A 356 16.31 13.50 16.83
C THR A 356 16.54 12.43 17.88
N VAL A 357 15.47 11.88 18.45
CA VAL A 357 15.56 10.84 19.50
C VAL A 357 16.16 9.56 18.93
N LEU A 358 15.78 9.15 17.72
CA LEU A 358 16.35 7.99 17.05
C LEU A 358 17.85 8.15 16.77
N LEU A 359 18.26 9.30 16.21
CA LEU A 359 19.66 9.62 15.94
C LEU A 359 20.48 9.65 17.24
N LEU A 360 19.96 10.27 18.30
CA LEU A 360 20.60 10.31 19.60
C LEU A 360 20.76 8.90 20.19
N ALA A 361 19.73 8.05 20.11
CA ALA A 361 19.80 6.67 20.61
C ALA A 361 20.87 5.85 19.88
N ILE A 362 20.96 5.97 18.55
CA ILE A 362 21.99 5.28 17.77
C ILE A 362 23.38 5.84 18.08
N GLN A 363 23.53 7.16 18.22
CA GLN A 363 24.81 7.78 18.58
C GLN A 363 25.29 7.34 19.96
N ILE A 364 24.40 7.27 20.96
CA ILE A 364 24.73 6.74 22.29
C ILE A 364 25.14 5.26 22.20
N ALA A 365 24.44 4.46 21.40
CA ALA A 365 24.81 3.06 21.17
C ALA A 365 26.21 2.91 20.56
N ILE A 366 26.57 3.78 19.61
CA ILE A 366 27.93 3.83 19.02
C ILE A 366 28.96 4.16 20.11
N PHE A 367 28.74 5.19 20.93
CA PHE A 367 29.65 5.56 22.01
C PHE A 367 29.86 4.45 23.06
N ILE A 368 28.79 3.74 23.43
CA ILE A 368 28.85 2.62 24.39
C ILE A 368 29.65 1.46 23.79
N THR A 369 29.43 1.15 22.51
CA THR A 369 30.02 -0.03 21.85
C THR A 369 31.50 0.17 21.50
N TYR A 370 31.88 1.38 21.07
CA TYR A 370 33.20 1.64 20.47
C TYR A 370 34.09 2.61 21.27
N ARG A 371 33.69 2.97 22.51
CA ARG A 371 34.39 3.79 23.52
C ARG A 371 35.64 4.54 23.01
N ILE A 372 35.53 5.86 22.82
CA ILE A 372 36.66 6.73 22.46
C ILE A 372 37.75 6.68 23.55
N PRO A 373 39.05 6.52 23.22
CA PRO A 373 39.65 6.50 21.88
C PRO A 373 39.52 5.12 21.24
N TYR A 374 39.17 5.11 19.94
CA TYR A 374 39.07 3.89 19.13
C TYR A 374 40.43 3.21 19.08
N GLU A 375 40.72 2.33 20.06
CA GLU A 375 41.72 1.31 19.87
C GLU A 375 41.31 0.52 18.63
N LYS A 376 42.29 0.11 17.83
CA LYS A 376 42.07 -0.78 16.69
C LYS A 376 41.56 -2.11 17.23
N VAL A 377 40.28 -2.17 17.56
CA VAL A 377 39.63 -3.38 18.03
C VAL A 377 39.42 -4.21 16.78
N ASP A 378 40.22 -5.27 16.67
CA ASP A 378 39.99 -6.34 15.70
C ASP A 378 38.51 -6.76 15.78
N PRO A 379 37.86 -7.07 14.64
CA PRO A 379 36.46 -7.46 14.63
C PRO A 379 36.27 -8.74 15.43
N VAL A 380 35.92 -8.61 16.72
CA VAL A 380 35.57 -9.72 17.57
C VAL A 380 34.27 -10.32 17.03
N PRO A 381 34.20 -11.64 16.80
CA PRO A 381 32.99 -12.30 16.31
C PRO A 381 31.94 -12.30 17.43
N GLY A 382 31.09 -11.27 17.46
CA GLY A 382 30.06 -11.13 18.48
C GLY A 382 29.39 -9.75 18.60
N HIS A 383 29.88 -8.72 17.91
CA HIS A 383 29.15 -7.45 17.79
C HIS A 383 28.16 -7.48 16.63
N VAL A 384 26.92 -7.10 16.92
CA VAL A 384 25.73 -7.33 16.08
C VAL A 384 25.74 -6.50 14.78
N MET A 385 26.58 -5.47 14.67
CA MET A 385 26.84 -4.67 13.46
C MET A 385 28.25 -4.05 13.53
N ALA A 386 28.93 -3.90 12.40
CA ALA A 386 30.22 -3.21 12.34
C ALA A 386 30.06 -1.68 12.55
N LEU A 387 31.07 -1.01 13.13
CA LEU A 387 31.06 0.46 13.36
C LEU A 387 30.70 1.22 12.08
N TRP A 388 31.25 0.76 10.96
CA TRP A 388 31.00 1.35 9.64
C TRP A 388 29.53 1.23 9.21
N GLU A 389 28.86 0.11 9.53
CA GLU A 389 27.44 -0.08 9.22
C GLU A 389 26.54 0.81 10.09
N MET A 390 26.91 0.99 11.37
CA MET A 390 26.22 1.89 12.28
C MET A 390 26.38 3.36 11.88
N VAL A 391 27.59 3.80 11.52
CA VAL A 391 27.84 5.15 10.99
C VAL A 391 27.11 5.37 9.66
N ARG A 392 27.09 4.37 8.77
CA ARG A 392 26.32 4.41 7.53
C ARG A 392 24.82 4.57 7.79
N LEU A 393 24.28 3.84 8.77
CA LEU A 393 22.88 3.97 9.18
C LEU A 393 22.57 5.38 9.71
N VAL A 394 23.43 5.95 10.56
CA VAL A 394 23.29 7.34 11.04
C VAL A 394 23.28 8.32 9.87
N ASN A 395 24.23 8.19 8.93
CA ASN A 395 24.29 9.06 7.75
C ASN A 395 23.02 8.94 6.89
N MET A 396 22.49 7.74 6.67
CA MET A 396 21.21 7.52 5.97
C MET A 396 20.03 8.19 6.70
N LEU A 397 20.00 8.12 8.04
CA LEU A 397 18.96 8.75 8.84
C LEU A 397 19.04 10.28 8.84
N ILE A 398 20.25 10.84 8.78
CA ILE A 398 20.44 12.29 8.64
C ILE A 398 19.89 12.79 7.30
N VAL A 399 20.05 12.03 6.21
CA VAL A 399 19.47 12.39 4.90
C VAL A 399 17.94 12.51 4.98
N PHE A 400 17.25 11.69 5.78
CA PHE A 400 15.80 11.83 5.98
C PHE A 400 15.39 13.16 6.61
N ARG A 401 16.29 13.90 7.28
CA ARG A 401 15.97 15.25 7.78
C ARG A 401 15.69 16.25 6.67
N PHE A 402 16.22 16.03 5.46
CA PHE A 402 15.86 16.85 4.30
C PHE A 402 14.33 16.86 4.05
N LEU A 403 13.63 15.78 4.43
CA LEU A 403 12.17 15.69 4.33
C LEU A 403 11.44 16.76 5.16
N ARG A 404 12.09 17.40 6.14
CA ARG A 404 11.52 18.54 6.90
C ARG A 404 11.25 19.77 6.02
N ILE A 405 11.92 19.91 4.87
CA ILE A 405 11.73 21.01 3.93
C ILE A 405 10.45 20.81 3.09
N ILE A 406 10.02 19.57 2.89
CA ILE A 406 8.88 19.21 2.03
C ILE A 406 7.58 19.93 2.43
N PRO A 407 7.17 19.98 3.71
CA PRO A 407 5.95 20.67 4.12
C PRO A 407 5.97 22.20 3.92
N GLU A 408 7.15 22.82 3.79
CA GLU A 408 7.26 24.29 3.68
C GLU A 408 7.04 24.80 2.26
N ILE A 409 7.23 23.95 1.25
CA ILE A 409 6.97 24.28 -0.15
C ILE A 409 5.55 23.85 -0.48
N LYS A 410 4.65 24.80 -0.80
CA LYS A 410 3.22 24.54 -1.09
C LYS A 410 3.00 23.31 -1.97
N LEU A 411 3.70 23.26 -3.12
CA LEU A 411 3.57 22.19 -4.10
C LEU A 411 3.94 20.81 -3.49
N MET A 412 5.06 20.75 -2.78
CA MET A 412 5.57 19.51 -2.19
C MET A 412 4.74 19.07 -0.98
N ALA A 413 4.21 20.01 -0.21
CA ALA A 413 3.29 19.75 0.89
C ALA A 413 1.99 19.12 0.39
N VAL A 414 1.43 19.64 -0.72
CA VAL A 414 0.26 19.03 -1.37
C VAL A 414 0.58 17.60 -1.78
N VAL A 415 1.68 17.36 -2.51
CA VAL A 415 2.11 16.01 -2.94
C VAL A 415 2.33 15.06 -1.75
N ALA A 416 3.02 15.50 -0.69
CA ALA A 416 3.26 14.66 0.48
C ALA A 416 1.94 14.33 1.22
N SER A 417 1.04 15.31 1.36
CA SER A 417 -0.26 15.09 1.98
C SER A 417 -1.16 14.16 1.13
N THR A 418 -1.08 14.23 -0.20
CA THR A 418 -1.81 13.34 -1.10
C THR A 418 -1.30 11.91 -0.95
N LEU A 419 0.02 11.70 -0.92
CA LEU A 419 0.64 10.38 -0.72
C LEU A 419 0.29 9.75 0.63
N VAL A 420 0.35 10.50 1.73
CA VAL A 420 0.01 9.95 3.05
C VAL A 420 -1.46 9.56 3.16
N ASP A 421 -2.37 10.36 2.59
CA ASP A 421 -3.79 10.02 2.59
C ASP A 421 -4.11 8.88 1.62
N LEU A 422 -3.41 8.83 0.49
CA LEU A 422 -3.46 7.72 -0.45
C LEU A 422 -3.13 6.40 0.26
N VAL A 423 -2.06 6.34 1.08
CA VAL A 423 -1.71 5.11 1.83
C VAL A 423 -2.86 4.65 2.73
N LYS A 424 -3.58 5.57 3.39
CA LYS A 424 -4.75 5.21 4.21
C LYS A 424 -5.90 4.67 3.35
N ASN A 425 -6.18 5.33 2.24
CA ASN A 425 -7.25 4.97 1.31
C ASN A 425 -6.95 3.64 0.57
N LEU A 426 -5.67 3.36 0.32
CA LEU A 426 -5.19 2.17 -0.37
C LEU A 426 -4.99 0.95 0.54
N ARG A 427 -5.20 1.06 1.86
CA ARG A 427 -5.00 -0.07 2.78
C ARG A 427 -5.78 -1.32 2.36
N ALA A 428 -7.03 -1.18 1.93
CA ALA A 428 -7.81 -2.32 1.45
C ALA A 428 -7.36 -2.84 0.09
N PHE A 429 -6.83 -1.98 -0.77
CA PHE A 429 -6.21 -2.38 -2.03
C PHE A 429 -4.94 -3.18 -1.75
N ALA A 430 -3.97 -2.61 -1.02
CA ALA A 430 -2.76 -3.30 -0.61
C ALA A 430 -3.06 -4.65 0.08
N GLY A 431 -4.13 -4.71 0.89
CA GLY A 431 -4.60 -5.97 1.48
C GLY A 431 -5.02 -7.02 0.46
N ILE A 432 -5.73 -6.65 -0.61
CA ILE A 432 -6.10 -7.59 -1.69
C ILE A 432 -4.86 -8.00 -2.48
N LEU A 433 -3.95 -7.07 -2.77
CA LEU A 433 -2.69 -7.38 -3.46
C LEU A 433 -1.89 -8.42 -2.67
N LEU A 434 -1.78 -8.24 -1.35
CA LEU A 434 -1.13 -9.19 -0.45
C LEU A 434 -1.79 -10.57 -0.51
N VAL A 435 -3.13 -10.63 -0.53
CA VAL A 435 -3.87 -11.89 -0.69
C VAL A 435 -3.50 -12.57 -2.00
N VAL A 436 -3.45 -11.84 -3.11
CA VAL A 436 -3.10 -12.37 -4.43
C VAL A 436 -1.65 -12.86 -4.46
N TYR A 437 -0.69 -12.08 -3.94
CA TYR A 437 0.71 -12.49 -3.78
C TYR A 437 0.85 -13.77 -2.96
N TYR A 438 0.14 -13.86 -1.83
CA TYR A 438 0.19 -15.04 -0.99
C TYR A 438 -0.35 -16.28 -1.72
N MET A 439 -1.45 -16.16 -2.46
CA MET A 439 -2.04 -17.25 -3.23
C MET A 439 -1.07 -17.76 -4.30
N PHE A 440 -0.49 -16.86 -5.10
CA PHE A 440 0.48 -17.22 -6.12
C PHE A 440 1.78 -17.76 -5.52
N ALA A 441 2.29 -17.19 -4.42
CA ALA A 441 3.49 -17.69 -3.77
C ALA A 441 3.32 -19.13 -3.27
N VAL A 442 2.19 -19.46 -2.61
CA VAL A 442 1.91 -20.83 -2.16
C VAL A 442 1.74 -21.78 -3.34
N LEU A 443 1.05 -21.36 -4.41
CA LEU A 443 0.92 -22.16 -5.63
C LEU A 443 2.28 -22.37 -6.31
N GLY A 444 3.13 -21.35 -6.38
CA GLY A 444 4.47 -21.43 -6.96
C GLY A 444 5.38 -22.39 -6.20
N ILE A 445 5.36 -22.37 -4.86
CA ILE A 445 6.08 -23.35 -4.04
C ILE A 445 5.56 -24.77 -4.32
N TRP A 446 4.24 -24.97 -4.42
CA TRP A 446 3.70 -26.31 -4.72
C TRP A 446 4.10 -26.84 -6.10
N LEU A 447 4.29 -25.97 -7.08
CA LEU A 447 4.59 -26.36 -8.46
C LEU A 447 6.09 -26.45 -8.74
N PHE A 448 6.90 -25.59 -8.13
CA PHE A 448 8.28 -25.34 -8.55
C PHE A 448 9.33 -25.43 -7.43
N GLN A 449 8.96 -25.90 -6.25
CA GLN A 449 9.90 -26.10 -5.16
C GLN A 449 11.01 -27.10 -5.56
N GLY A 450 12.26 -26.69 -5.42
CA GLY A 450 13.44 -27.49 -5.77
C GLY A 450 13.69 -27.62 -7.28
N ALA A 451 12.99 -26.87 -8.12
CA ALA A 451 13.16 -26.94 -9.58
C ALA A 451 14.50 -26.33 -10.05
N ILE A 452 14.97 -25.27 -9.37
CA ILE A 452 16.20 -24.56 -9.73
C ILE A 452 17.16 -24.66 -8.56
N THR A 453 18.20 -25.48 -8.69
CA THR A 453 19.26 -25.61 -7.68
C THR A 453 20.55 -24.97 -8.17
N PRO A 454 21.22 -24.13 -7.37
CA PRO A 454 22.52 -23.60 -7.73
C PRO A 454 23.54 -24.75 -7.85
N PRO A 455 24.50 -24.66 -8.79
CA PRO A 455 25.55 -25.67 -8.90
C PRO A 455 26.37 -25.72 -7.61
N SER A 456 26.49 -26.92 -7.01
CA SER A 456 27.12 -27.14 -5.70
C SER A 456 28.62 -26.80 -5.63
N ASN A 457 29.26 -26.57 -6.79
CA ASN A 457 30.71 -26.42 -6.92
C ASN A 457 31.08 -25.07 -7.54
N THR A 458 30.76 -23.96 -6.87
CA THR A 458 31.28 -22.62 -7.24
C THR A 458 32.82 -22.56 -7.15
N SER A 459 33.45 -23.48 -6.40
CA SER A 459 34.91 -23.58 -6.25
C SER A 459 35.65 -24.22 -7.43
N LEU A 460 34.97 -24.97 -8.30
CA LEU A 460 35.59 -25.49 -9.53
C LEU A 460 35.59 -24.47 -10.67
N ILE A 461 34.80 -23.40 -10.56
CA ILE A 461 34.72 -22.34 -11.58
C ILE A 461 35.89 -21.35 -11.43
N PHE A 462 36.35 -21.10 -10.20
CA PHE A 462 37.43 -20.14 -9.93
C PHE A 462 38.86 -20.72 -10.05
N ASN A 463 39.01 -22.05 -9.97
CA ASN A 463 40.31 -22.73 -10.09
C ASN A 463 40.62 -23.24 -11.50
N ALA A 464 39.74 -23.03 -12.48
CA ALA A 464 40.09 -23.15 -13.89
C ALA A 464 40.91 -21.93 -14.30
N ASN A 465 42.14 -21.87 -13.80
CA ASN A 465 43.13 -20.91 -14.24
C ASN A 465 43.23 -20.97 -15.75
N VAL A 466 42.92 -19.81 -16.35
CA VAL A 466 43.46 -19.27 -17.59
C VAL A 466 44.71 -20.03 -18.04
N GLU A 467 44.54 -21.03 -18.91
CA GLU A 467 45.54 -21.46 -19.89
C GLU A 467 44.91 -22.52 -20.82
N ASN A 468 44.59 -22.08 -22.03
CA ASN A 468 44.54 -22.89 -23.25
C ASN A 468 43.60 -24.11 -23.30
N LYS A 469 42.29 -23.88 -23.20
CA LYS A 469 41.29 -24.64 -23.95
C LYS A 469 40.17 -23.71 -24.41
N THR A 470 40.13 -23.42 -25.70
CA THR A 470 39.00 -22.75 -26.37
C THR A 470 37.76 -23.65 -26.49
N ASP A 471 37.82 -24.88 -25.98
CA ASP A 471 36.68 -25.78 -25.84
C ASP A 471 36.56 -26.23 -24.36
N GLY A 472 35.96 -25.37 -23.53
CA GLY A 472 35.48 -25.73 -22.20
C GLY A 472 33.98 -26.08 -22.25
N PRO A 473 33.47 -27.06 -21.51
CA PRO A 473 32.09 -27.56 -21.63
C PRO A 473 30.99 -26.60 -21.07
N PHE A 474 31.31 -25.33 -20.82
CA PHE A 474 30.37 -24.36 -20.24
C PHE A 474 30.59 -22.95 -20.83
N SER A 475 30.49 -22.81 -22.15
CA SER A 475 30.12 -21.49 -22.72
C SER A 475 28.62 -21.32 -22.51
N MET A 476 28.22 -20.76 -21.36
CA MET A 476 26.82 -20.37 -21.16
C MET A 476 26.50 -19.25 -22.15
N ASP A 477 25.43 -19.41 -22.92
CA ASP A 477 25.00 -18.39 -23.88
C ASP A 477 24.72 -17.06 -23.14
N CYS A 478 25.18 -15.96 -23.74
CA CYS A 478 24.98 -14.63 -23.18
C CYS A 478 23.49 -14.30 -23.06
N GLY A 479 23.04 -13.83 -21.90
CA GLY A 479 21.63 -13.50 -21.61
C GLY A 479 20.84 -14.62 -20.92
N THR A 480 21.47 -15.74 -20.58
CA THR A 480 20.81 -16.86 -19.88
C THR A 480 20.70 -16.63 -18.37
N PHE A 481 19.73 -17.31 -17.74
CA PHE A 481 19.46 -17.23 -16.28
C PHE A 481 20.69 -17.59 -15.44
N GLU A 482 21.47 -18.56 -15.91
CA GLU A 482 22.67 -19.08 -15.27
C GLU A 482 23.82 -18.08 -15.29
N GLN A 483 24.01 -17.38 -16.42
CA GLN A 483 25.04 -16.34 -16.57
C GLN A 483 24.74 -15.09 -15.73
N LEU A 484 23.47 -14.72 -15.61
CA LEU A 484 23.03 -13.54 -14.84
C LEU A 484 23.00 -13.77 -13.33
N GLU A 485 23.39 -14.96 -12.87
CA GLU A 485 23.42 -15.35 -11.46
C GLU A 485 22.05 -15.18 -10.74
N TYR A 486 20.95 -15.44 -11.45
CA TYR A 486 19.58 -15.29 -10.91
C TYR A 486 19.15 -16.41 -9.95
N TRP A 487 20.09 -17.24 -9.48
CA TRP A 487 19.86 -18.35 -8.54
C TRP A 487 19.02 -18.02 -7.29
N PRO A 488 19.15 -16.82 -6.66
CA PRO A 488 18.31 -16.47 -5.50
C PRO A 488 16.81 -16.31 -5.83
N ASN A 489 16.46 -16.14 -7.11
CA ASN A 489 15.09 -15.94 -7.56
C ASN A 489 14.39 -17.28 -7.82
N ASN A 490 14.05 -17.98 -6.73
CA ASN A 490 13.42 -19.31 -6.77
C ASN A 490 12.11 -19.40 -5.96
N PHE A 491 11.42 -20.54 -6.07
CA PHE A 491 10.20 -20.87 -5.32
C PHE A 491 10.46 -21.84 -4.15
N ASP A 492 11.69 -21.91 -3.64
CA ASP A 492 12.05 -22.84 -2.55
C ASP A 492 11.48 -22.38 -1.21
N ASP A 493 11.60 -21.08 -0.95
CA ASP A 493 11.13 -20.42 0.26
C ASP A 493 10.03 -19.40 -0.03
N PHE A 494 9.18 -19.13 0.97
CA PHE A 494 8.12 -18.13 0.86
C PHE A 494 8.68 -16.72 0.61
N ALA A 495 9.81 -16.36 1.22
CA ALA A 495 10.44 -15.05 1.01
C ALA A 495 10.98 -14.91 -0.42
N SER A 496 11.74 -15.90 -0.91
CA SER A 496 12.27 -15.93 -2.28
C SER A 496 11.14 -15.90 -3.31
N SER A 497 10.05 -16.63 -3.06
CA SER A 497 8.85 -16.62 -3.92
C SER A 497 8.24 -15.23 -4.04
N LEU A 498 8.18 -14.45 -2.95
CA LEU A 498 7.66 -13.08 -3.00
C LEU A 498 8.58 -12.15 -3.81
N VAL A 499 9.89 -12.29 -3.67
CA VAL A 499 10.88 -11.50 -4.44
C VAL A 499 10.78 -11.83 -5.93
N LEU A 500 10.71 -13.12 -6.29
CA LEU A 500 10.54 -13.55 -7.68
C LEU A 500 9.23 -13.03 -8.29
N LEU A 501 8.11 -13.17 -7.57
CA LEU A 501 6.82 -12.64 -8.03
C LEU A 501 6.86 -11.11 -8.22
N TYR A 502 7.56 -10.39 -7.34
CA TYR A 502 7.78 -8.96 -7.48
C TYR A 502 8.61 -8.62 -8.73
N ASN A 503 9.72 -9.33 -8.97
CA ASN A 503 10.55 -9.14 -10.15
C ASN A 503 9.76 -9.35 -11.45
N ILE A 504 8.87 -10.36 -11.49
CA ILE A 504 7.99 -10.60 -12.64
C ILE A 504 6.89 -9.53 -12.76
N MET A 505 6.35 -9.03 -11.64
CA MET A 505 5.35 -7.94 -11.66
C MET A 505 5.88 -6.66 -12.30
N VAL A 506 7.18 -6.36 -12.13
CA VAL A 506 7.86 -5.22 -12.75
C VAL A 506 8.03 -5.39 -14.27
N VAL A 507 7.87 -6.62 -14.79
CA VAL A 507 7.96 -6.97 -16.23
C VAL A 507 9.35 -6.81 -16.85
N ASN A 508 10.37 -6.47 -16.06
CA ASN A 508 11.75 -6.39 -16.56
C ASN A 508 12.43 -7.77 -16.58
N ASN A 509 13.10 -8.12 -17.68
CA ASN A 509 13.77 -9.42 -17.90
C ASN A 509 12.92 -10.66 -17.58
N TRP A 510 11.60 -10.53 -17.57
CA TRP A 510 10.72 -11.63 -17.14
C TRP A 510 10.78 -12.86 -18.06
N HIS A 511 11.17 -12.64 -19.32
CA HIS A 511 11.41 -13.68 -20.31
C HIS A 511 12.51 -14.66 -19.90
N VAL A 512 13.55 -14.18 -19.21
CA VAL A 512 14.65 -14.99 -18.70
C VAL A 512 14.13 -15.96 -17.63
N PHE A 513 13.22 -15.51 -16.77
CA PHE A 513 12.58 -16.38 -15.78
C PHE A 513 11.68 -17.41 -16.48
N THR A 514 10.82 -16.99 -17.41
CA THR A 514 9.95 -17.94 -18.10
C THR A 514 10.71 -19.00 -18.87
N ASP A 515 11.80 -18.62 -19.55
CA ASP A 515 12.67 -19.56 -20.28
C ASP A 515 13.41 -20.52 -19.34
N ALA A 516 13.90 -20.04 -18.19
CA ALA A 516 14.51 -20.93 -17.21
C ALA A 516 13.51 -21.97 -16.70
N TYR A 517 12.32 -21.53 -16.26
CA TYR A 517 11.33 -22.44 -15.70
C TYR A 517 10.75 -23.41 -16.73
N THR A 518 10.70 -23.07 -18.02
CA THR A 518 10.31 -24.02 -19.07
C THR A 518 11.37 -25.08 -19.30
N ARG A 519 12.65 -24.69 -19.29
CA ARG A 519 13.78 -25.62 -19.41
C ARG A 519 13.87 -26.58 -18.23
N TYR A 520 13.67 -26.10 -17.00
CA TYR A 520 13.82 -26.90 -15.77
C TYR A 520 12.56 -27.69 -15.37
N THR A 521 11.36 -27.33 -15.87
CA THR A 521 10.11 -27.98 -15.45
C THR A 521 9.31 -28.53 -16.61
N THR A 522 8.37 -27.75 -17.15
CA THR A 522 7.54 -28.09 -18.31
C THR A 522 7.12 -26.81 -19.02
N GLU A 523 6.69 -26.93 -20.27
CA GLU A 523 6.11 -25.80 -21.03
C GLU A 523 4.84 -25.23 -20.36
N TRP A 524 4.09 -26.04 -19.60
CA TRP A 524 2.89 -25.60 -18.88
C TRP A 524 3.17 -24.59 -17.76
N SER A 525 4.43 -24.48 -17.31
CA SER A 525 4.86 -23.43 -16.37
C SER A 525 4.56 -22.02 -16.91
N LEU A 526 4.52 -21.85 -18.23
CA LEU A 526 4.23 -20.58 -18.90
C LEU A 526 2.81 -20.08 -18.59
N VAL A 527 1.85 -20.99 -18.42
CA VAL A 527 0.47 -20.62 -18.04
C VAL A 527 0.46 -19.95 -16.66
N TYR A 528 1.29 -20.42 -15.72
CA TYR A 528 1.41 -19.81 -14.40
C TYR A 528 1.97 -18.38 -14.49
N PHE A 529 3.06 -18.18 -15.25
CA PHE A 529 3.68 -16.86 -15.39
C PHE A 529 2.80 -15.87 -16.15
N VAL A 530 2.12 -16.31 -17.21
CA VAL A 530 1.16 -15.48 -17.96
C VAL A 530 -0.05 -15.12 -17.07
N ALA A 531 -0.58 -16.07 -16.29
CA ALA A 531 -1.67 -15.79 -15.36
C ALA A 531 -1.25 -14.79 -14.27
N TRP A 532 -0.03 -14.89 -13.75
CA TRP A 532 0.52 -13.92 -12.81
C TRP A 532 0.69 -12.54 -13.45
N TRP A 533 1.30 -12.46 -14.64
CA TRP A 533 1.48 -11.19 -15.37
C TRP A 533 0.15 -10.48 -15.62
N LEU A 534 -0.88 -11.23 -16.09
CA LEU A 534 -2.22 -10.69 -16.33
C LEU A 534 -2.86 -10.16 -15.04
N THR A 535 -2.72 -10.91 -13.94
CA THR A 535 -3.32 -10.56 -12.65
C THR A 535 -2.58 -9.41 -11.95
N SER A 536 -1.26 -9.36 -12.05
CA SER A 536 -0.40 -8.42 -11.30
C SER A 536 -0.11 -7.14 -12.11
N SER A 537 0.62 -7.25 -13.20
CA SER A 537 1.02 -6.11 -14.01
C SER A 537 -0.19 -5.49 -14.71
N VAL A 538 -0.95 -6.29 -15.45
CA VAL A 538 -2.00 -5.77 -16.32
C VAL A 538 -3.24 -5.32 -15.53
N MET A 539 -3.74 -6.12 -14.59
CA MET A 539 -4.92 -5.74 -13.81
C MET A 539 -4.55 -4.84 -12.61
N TRP A 540 -3.55 -5.22 -11.82
CA TRP A 540 -3.29 -4.60 -10.51
C TRP A 540 -2.55 -3.26 -10.61
N VAL A 541 -1.50 -3.15 -11.42
CA VAL A 541 -0.78 -1.88 -11.60
C VAL A 541 -1.69 -0.82 -12.22
N ASN A 542 -2.47 -1.19 -13.24
CA ASN A 542 -3.43 -0.27 -13.87
C ASN A 542 -4.53 0.19 -12.90
N LEU A 543 -5.05 -0.72 -12.07
CA LEU A 543 -6.00 -0.36 -10.99
C LEU A 543 -5.37 0.62 -9.98
N PHE A 544 -4.11 0.39 -9.62
CA PHE A 544 -3.36 1.23 -8.69
C PHE A 544 -3.10 2.63 -9.27
N VAL A 545 -2.69 2.73 -10.54
CA VAL A 545 -2.51 4.00 -11.25
C VAL A 545 -3.83 4.77 -11.33
N ALA A 546 -4.93 4.11 -11.69
CA ALA A 546 -6.26 4.71 -11.72
C ALA A 546 -6.67 5.33 -10.38
N LEU A 547 -6.39 4.63 -9.28
CA LEU A 547 -6.65 5.11 -7.93
C LEU A 547 -5.80 6.32 -7.55
N ILE A 548 -4.53 6.32 -7.93
CA ILE A 548 -3.64 7.45 -7.66
C ILE A 548 -4.12 8.69 -8.40
N LEU A 549 -4.44 8.55 -9.68
CA LEU A 549 -4.91 9.65 -10.52
C LEU A 549 -6.18 10.29 -9.91
N GLU A 550 -7.17 9.50 -9.53
CA GLU A 550 -8.41 10.05 -8.95
C GLU A 550 -8.17 10.77 -7.61
N ASN A 551 -7.37 10.17 -6.71
CA ASN A 551 -7.05 10.80 -5.42
C ASN A 551 -6.21 12.07 -5.58
N PHE A 552 -5.30 12.08 -6.56
CA PHE A 552 -4.44 13.22 -6.85
C PHE A 552 -5.23 14.36 -7.48
N THR A 553 -5.98 14.10 -8.56
CA THR A 553 -6.80 15.10 -9.26
C THR A 553 -7.77 15.80 -8.30
N TYR A 554 -8.51 15.04 -7.49
CA TYR A 554 -9.43 15.62 -6.51
C TYR A 554 -8.75 16.58 -5.52
N LYS A 555 -7.58 16.19 -4.99
CA LYS A 555 -6.84 17.03 -4.07
C LYS A 555 -6.19 18.23 -4.76
N TRP A 556 -5.70 18.04 -5.97
CA TRP A 556 -5.08 19.09 -6.77
C TRP A 556 -6.07 20.21 -7.07
N ASP A 557 -7.25 19.87 -7.59
CA ASP A 557 -8.30 20.82 -7.92
C ASP A 557 -8.73 21.63 -6.70
N ARG A 558 -8.86 20.97 -5.54
CA ARG A 558 -9.21 21.64 -4.27
C ARG A 558 -8.07 22.48 -3.68
N SER A 559 -6.82 22.08 -3.88
CA SER A 559 -5.64 22.82 -3.41
C SER A 559 -5.35 24.09 -4.22
N ASN A 560 -5.73 24.11 -5.50
CA ASN A 560 -5.67 25.31 -6.33
C ASN A 560 -6.68 26.37 -5.89
N ALA A 561 -7.77 25.97 -5.23
CA ALA A 561 -8.76 26.87 -4.65
C ALA A 561 -8.35 27.45 -3.28
N LEU A 562 -7.31 26.94 -2.62
CA LEU A 562 -6.93 27.29 -1.23
C LEU A 562 -5.49 27.84 -1.11
N SER A 563 -5.24 28.70 -0.12
CA SER A 563 -3.92 29.28 0.16
C SER A 563 -2.99 28.27 0.87
N VAL A 564 -1.68 28.54 0.91
CA VAL A 564 -0.66 27.64 1.53
C VAL A 564 -0.97 27.38 3.01
N GLU A 565 -1.37 28.43 3.73
CA GLU A 565 -1.63 28.37 5.17
C GLU A 565 -2.90 27.58 5.52
N ASP A 566 -3.89 27.59 4.62
CA ASP A 566 -5.13 26.82 4.78
C ASP A 566 -4.88 25.31 4.61
N VAL A 567 -3.95 24.94 3.71
CA VAL A 567 -3.63 23.52 3.45
C VAL A 567 -2.96 22.84 4.65
N GLU A 568 -2.18 23.57 5.44
CA GLU A 568 -1.50 23.02 6.63
C GLU A 568 -2.39 23.03 7.89
N ARG A 569 -3.25 24.05 8.06
CA ARG A 569 -4.20 24.15 9.19
C ARG A 569 -5.38 23.19 9.07
N ILE A 570 -5.83 22.92 7.85
CA ILE A 570 -6.88 21.93 7.61
C ILE A 570 -6.21 20.57 7.68
N ALA A 571 -6.26 19.95 8.86
CA ALA A 571 -5.84 18.56 9.04
C ALA A 571 -6.81 17.65 8.25
N TYR A 572 -6.60 17.52 6.95
CA TYR A 572 -7.44 16.73 6.06
C TYR A 572 -7.48 15.27 6.54
N GLN A 573 -8.61 14.86 7.12
CA GLN A 573 -9.10 13.50 6.95
C GLN A 573 -9.97 13.49 5.69
N SER A 574 -9.32 13.61 4.52
CA SER A 574 -10.01 13.39 3.25
C SER A 574 -10.44 11.92 3.17
N THR A 575 -11.66 11.64 3.59
CA THR A 575 -12.26 10.32 3.41
C THR A 575 -12.67 10.21 1.94
N VAL A 576 -12.50 9.04 1.31
CA VAL A 576 -12.92 8.76 -0.09
C VAL A 576 -14.36 9.23 -0.37
N GLN A 577 -15.20 9.31 0.65
CA GLN A 577 -16.57 9.83 0.55
C GLN A 577 -16.68 11.31 0.17
N LEU A 578 -15.71 12.15 0.56
CA LEU A 578 -15.70 13.58 0.20
C LEU A 578 -15.27 13.79 -1.27
N ILE A 579 -14.54 12.84 -1.85
CA ILE A 579 -14.04 12.88 -3.23
C ILE A 579 -15.19 12.96 -4.25
N PHE A 580 -16.23 12.17 -4.01
CA PHE A 580 -17.35 12.02 -4.94
C PHE A 580 -18.58 12.84 -4.55
N ARG A 581 -18.51 13.66 -3.49
CA ARG A 581 -19.70 14.30 -2.90
C ARG A 581 -20.47 15.16 -3.91
N GLU A 582 -19.77 15.96 -4.71
CA GLU A 582 -20.41 16.83 -5.71
C GLU A 582 -21.12 16.06 -6.84
N HIS A 583 -20.72 14.80 -7.05
CA HIS A 583 -21.27 13.93 -8.09
C HIS A 583 -22.31 12.94 -7.54
N VAL A 584 -22.58 12.96 -6.23
CA VAL A 584 -23.54 12.04 -5.59
C VAL A 584 -24.87 12.74 -5.43
N GLN A 585 -25.91 12.16 -6.05
CA GLN A 585 -27.29 12.59 -5.84
C GLN A 585 -27.73 12.23 -4.42
N GLU A 586 -28.25 13.22 -3.68
CA GLU A 586 -28.84 12.97 -2.37
C GLU A 586 -30.17 12.22 -2.54
N PRO A 587 -30.39 11.12 -1.79
CA PRO A 587 -31.65 10.38 -1.85
C PRO A 587 -32.79 11.25 -1.33
N THR A 588 -33.95 11.17 -1.98
CA THR A 588 -35.14 11.91 -1.54
C THR A 588 -35.72 11.32 -0.26
N GLU A 589 -36.46 12.13 0.50
CA GLU A 589 -37.09 11.69 1.74
C GLU A 589 -38.10 10.56 1.50
N GLU A 590 -38.80 10.59 0.37
CA GLU A 590 -39.75 9.56 -0.07
C GLU A 590 -39.07 8.22 -0.36
N GLU A 591 -37.92 8.24 -1.02
CA GLU A 591 -37.12 7.02 -1.28
C GLU A 591 -36.64 6.37 0.01
N LEU A 592 -36.20 7.20 0.98
CA LEU A 592 -35.76 6.72 2.29
C LEU A 592 -36.93 6.09 3.06
N LEU A 593 -38.10 6.72 3.06
CA LEU A 593 -39.31 6.21 3.72
C LEU A 593 -39.80 4.91 3.08
N ALA A 594 -39.82 4.82 1.74
CA ALA A 594 -40.21 3.61 1.04
C ALA A 594 -39.27 2.42 1.35
N GLN A 595 -37.96 2.65 1.38
CA GLN A 595 -36.98 1.62 1.77
C GLN A 595 -37.14 1.20 3.23
N LEU A 596 -37.48 2.15 4.10
CA LEU A 596 -37.62 1.94 5.53
C LEU A 596 -38.91 1.18 5.88
N GLN A 597 -40.01 1.43 5.17
CA GLN A 597 -41.26 0.65 5.28
C GLN A 597 -41.11 -0.79 4.79
N GLN A 598 -40.20 -1.03 3.83
CA GLN A 598 -39.89 -2.37 3.32
C GLN A 598 -38.88 -3.13 4.20
N HIS A 599 -38.34 -2.53 5.27
CA HIS A 599 -37.31 -3.16 6.07
C HIS A 599 -37.91 -4.21 7.04
N PRO A 600 -37.45 -5.47 7.00
CA PRO A 600 -38.08 -6.58 7.74
C PRO A 600 -37.94 -6.49 9.26
N HIS A 601 -37.06 -5.62 9.76
CA HIS A 601 -36.75 -5.49 11.20
C HIS A 601 -37.33 -4.21 11.82
N LEU A 602 -38.00 -3.37 11.03
CA LEU A 602 -38.58 -2.11 11.50
C LEU A 602 -40.10 -2.21 11.52
N HIS A 603 -40.62 -2.94 12.51
CA HIS A 603 -42.05 -2.96 12.81
C HIS A 603 -42.34 -1.92 13.87
N LEU A 604 -42.62 -0.68 13.43
CA LEU A 604 -43.20 0.33 14.32
C LEU A 604 -44.70 0.01 14.42
N SER A 605 -45.11 -0.61 15.52
CA SER A 605 -46.53 -0.69 15.88
C SER A 605 -46.97 0.71 16.29
N TRP A 606 -47.70 1.37 15.41
CA TRP A 606 -48.34 2.66 15.65
C TRP A 606 -49.47 2.53 16.66
#